data_AF-A0AAE3M0C5-F1
#
_entry.id   AF-A0AAE3M0C5-F1
#
_cell.length_a   1.000
_cell.length_b   1.000
_cell.length_c   1.000
_cell.angle_alpha   90.00
_cell.angle_beta   90.00
_cell.angle_gamma   90.00
#
_symmetry.space_group_name_H-M   'P 1'
#
loop_
_entity.id
_entity.type
_entity.pdbx_description
1 polymer ?
#
loop_
_entity_poly.entity_id
_entity_poly.type
_entity_poly.pdbx_seq_one_letter_code
_entity_poly.pdbx_strand_id
1 'polypeptide(L)'
;MVDIGKIKMLLESVEKLAVSGSAIAFHIKLTSPELMFQTYPKAWTDTYSEKGFVMVDPIVRWGFTETGSIRWSELSKQDEQNILMQSAAYGMTYGVAISVESDSSRSMAGYSRPDREYTDAEIAQLSKCTQSLHDLTASRESMDAALREELSQLAAKFAR
;
A
#
# COMPACT_ATOMS: atom_id res chain seq x y z
N MET A 1 3.28 5.42 -23.59
CA MET A 1 3.50 4.00 -23.22
C MET A 1 3.90 3.99 -21.76
N VAL A 2 3.23 3.20 -20.92
CA VAL A 2 3.58 3.10 -19.50
C VAL A 2 4.95 2.44 -19.35
N ASP A 3 5.81 3.02 -18.52
CA ASP A 3 7.17 2.54 -18.29
C ASP A 3 7.16 1.44 -17.21
N ILE A 4 6.90 0.21 -17.64
CA ILE A 4 6.92 -0.98 -16.77
C ILE A 4 8.27 -1.17 -16.09
N GLY A 5 9.38 -0.80 -16.75
CA GLY A 5 10.71 -0.87 -16.15
C GLY A 5 10.83 0.05 -14.94
N LYS A 6 10.32 1.28 -15.08
CA LYS A 6 10.27 2.25 -13.97
C LYS A 6 9.36 1.81 -12.83
N ILE A 7 8.20 1.22 -13.13
CA ILE A 7 7.30 0.66 -12.10
C ILE A 7 8.03 -0.42 -11.29
N LYS A 8 8.70 -1.36 -11.95
CA LYS A 8 9.49 -2.41 -11.28
C LYS A 8 10.56 -1.83 -10.37
N MET A 9 11.36 -0.88 -10.86
CA MET A 9 12.40 -0.23 -10.06
C MET A 9 11.86 0.49 -8.82
N LEU A 10 10.68 1.12 -8.94
CA LEU A 10 10.02 1.80 -7.82
C LEU A 10 9.51 0.79 -6.79
N LEU A 11 8.88 -0.31 -7.23
CA LEU A 11 8.42 -1.39 -6.34
C LEU A 11 9.60 -2.02 -5.59
N GLU A 12 10.70 -2.34 -6.28
CA GLU A 12 11.92 -2.85 -5.64
C GLU A 12 12.52 -1.85 -4.63
N SER A 13 12.42 -0.55 -4.91
CA SER A 13 12.89 0.50 -3.99
C SER A 13 12.04 0.58 -2.73
N VAL A 14 10.72 0.41 -2.88
CA VAL A 14 9.77 0.32 -1.76
C VAL A 14 10.06 -0.92 -0.91
N GLU A 15 10.27 -2.08 -1.52
CA GLU A 15 10.51 -3.33 -0.79
C GLU A 15 11.79 -3.31 0.05
N LYS A 16 12.82 -2.57 -0.36
CA LYS A 16 14.04 -2.38 0.44
C LYS A 16 13.79 -1.66 1.76
N LEU A 17 12.76 -0.81 1.81
CA LEU A 17 12.36 -0.08 3.02
C LEU A 17 11.26 -0.81 3.79
N ALA A 18 10.33 -1.45 3.07
CA ALA A 18 9.20 -2.20 3.59
C ALA A 18 9.56 -3.66 3.85
N VAL A 19 10.50 -3.88 4.77
CA VAL A 19 11.13 -5.20 5.05
C VAL A 19 10.09 -6.28 5.39
N SER A 20 9.01 -5.91 6.10
CA SER A 20 7.93 -6.83 6.48
C SER A 20 6.76 -6.86 5.50
N GLY A 21 6.95 -6.25 4.33
CA GLY A 21 5.99 -6.21 3.24
C GLY A 21 5.25 -4.89 3.12
N SER A 22 4.44 -4.82 2.09
CA SER A 22 3.67 -3.65 1.69
C SER A 22 2.30 -4.05 1.17
N ALA A 23 1.36 -3.12 1.20
CA ALA A 23 0.08 -3.21 0.53
C ALA A 23 -0.18 -1.87 -0.15
N ILE A 24 -0.25 -1.84 -1.48
CA ILE A 24 -0.46 -0.62 -2.28
C ILE A 24 -1.72 -0.83 -3.13
N ALA A 25 -2.75 -0.06 -2.82
CA ALA A 25 -4.05 -0.07 -3.48
C ALA A 25 -4.13 1.15 -4.40
N PHE A 26 -4.10 0.91 -5.71
CA PHE A 26 -4.10 1.95 -6.75
C PHE A 26 -5.51 2.27 -7.24
N HIS A 27 -5.73 3.54 -7.55
CA HIS A 27 -6.93 4.12 -8.16
C HIS A 27 -8.24 3.58 -7.58
N ILE A 28 -8.43 3.76 -6.27
CA ILE A 28 -9.58 3.20 -5.56
C ILE A 28 -10.86 3.87 -6.05
N LYS A 29 -11.81 3.05 -6.47
CA LYS A 29 -13.17 3.45 -6.86
C LYS A 29 -14.17 2.77 -5.94
N LEU A 30 -15.03 3.56 -5.32
CA LEU A 30 -15.94 3.11 -4.25
C LEU A 30 -15.15 2.46 -3.10
N THR A 31 -15.02 1.14 -3.12
CA THR A 31 -14.38 0.34 -2.07
C THR A 31 -13.29 -0.58 -2.62
N SER A 32 -13.01 -0.58 -3.92
CA SER A 32 -12.06 -1.52 -4.54
C SER A 32 -10.98 -0.80 -5.33
N PRO A 33 -9.71 -1.23 -5.20
CA PRO A 33 -8.64 -0.75 -6.06
C PRO A 33 -8.77 -1.31 -7.48
N GLU A 34 -8.33 -0.53 -8.47
CA GLU A 34 -8.15 -1.06 -9.83
C GLU A 34 -6.95 -2.00 -9.94
N LEU A 35 -5.93 -1.78 -9.12
CA LEU A 35 -4.72 -2.58 -9.07
C LEU A 35 -4.20 -2.64 -7.63
N MET A 36 -3.84 -3.83 -7.17
CA MET A 36 -3.37 -4.07 -5.81
C MET A 36 -2.01 -4.77 -5.86
N PHE A 37 -1.00 -4.20 -5.21
CA PHE A 37 0.26 -4.88 -4.94
C PHE A 37 0.33 -5.18 -3.46
N GLN A 38 0.54 -6.44 -3.12
CA GLN A 38 0.59 -6.85 -1.72
C GLN A 38 1.72 -7.85 -1.53
N THR A 39 2.61 -7.57 -0.59
CA THR A 39 3.75 -8.41 -0.20
C THR A 39 3.73 -8.75 1.29
N TYR A 40 2.64 -8.42 1.99
CA TYR A 40 2.43 -8.86 3.37
C TYR A 40 2.41 -10.40 3.47
N PRO A 41 2.80 -10.98 4.61
CA PRO A 41 2.78 -12.42 4.80
C PRO A 41 1.39 -13.01 4.55
N LYS A 42 1.30 -14.09 3.77
CA LYS A 42 0.04 -14.77 3.46
C LYS A 42 -0.83 -15.08 4.69
N ALA A 43 -0.21 -15.54 5.78
CA ALA A 43 -0.94 -15.86 7.01
C ALA A 43 -1.62 -14.62 7.63
N TRP A 44 -1.03 -13.42 7.46
CA TRP A 44 -1.66 -12.17 7.86
C TRP A 44 -2.79 -11.78 6.91
N THR A 45 -2.58 -11.86 5.59
CA THR A 45 -3.61 -11.48 4.60
C THR A 45 -4.84 -12.38 4.67
N ASP A 46 -4.65 -13.67 4.96
CA ASP A 46 -5.73 -14.63 5.18
C ASP A 46 -6.52 -14.25 6.44
N THR A 47 -5.84 -14.05 7.57
CA THR A 47 -6.47 -13.59 8.83
C THR A 47 -7.22 -12.27 8.66
N TYR A 48 -6.61 -11.31 7.96
CA TYR A 48 -7.18 -10.00 7.69
C TYR A 48 -8.48 -10.10 6.88
N SER A 49 -8.50 -10.99 5.88
CA SER A 49 -9.66 -11.23 5.03
C SER A 49 -10.77 -11.97 5.76
N GLU A 50 -10.43 -13.05 6.48
CA GLU A 50 -11.39 -13.84 7.28
C GLU A 50 -12.13 -12.99 8.31
N LYS A 51 -11.43 -12.05 8.95
CA LYS A 51 -12.01 -11.16 9.96
C LYS A 51 -12.67 -9.91 9.36
N GLY A 52 -12.62 -9.71 8.05
CA GLY A 52 -13.20 -8.54 7.37
C GLY A 52 -12.57 -7.22 7.82
N PHE A 53 -11.28 -7.21 8.17
CA PHE A 53 -10.64 -6.07 8.80
C PHE A 53 -10.62 -4.81 7.95
N VAL A 54 -10.70 -4.91 6.61
CA VAL A 54 -10.78 -3.76 5.70
C VAL A 54 -11.85 -2.72 6.10
N MET A 55 -12.97 -3.16 6.71
CA MET A 55 -14.08 -2.29 7.10
C MET A 55 -13.79 -1.47 8.37
N VAL A 56 -12.83 -1.92 9.18
CA VAL A 56 -12.54 -1.36 10.50
C VAL A 56 -11.08 -0.96 10.69
N ASP A 57 -10.24 -1.22 9.69
CA ASP A 57 -8.82 -0.90 9.70
C ASP A 57 -8.58 0.62 9.76
N PRO A 58 -7.86 1.11 10.78
CA PRO A 58 -7.57 2.53 10.92
C PRO A 58 -6.68 3.07 9.78
N ILE A 59 -5.80 2.26 9.19
CA ILE A 59 -4.96 2.63 8.04
C ILE A 59 -5.86 2.92 6.83
N VAL A 60 -6.82 2.03 6.56
CA VAL A 60 -7.76 2.16 5.44
C VAL A 60 -8.65 3.37 5.65
N ARG A 61 -9.24 3.53 6.85
CA ARG A 61 -10.08 4.67 7.21
C ARG A 61 -9.34 6.00 7.01
N TRP A 62 -8.13 6.13 7.57
CA TRP A 62 -7.30 7.32 7.40
C TRP A 62 -6.96 7.56 5.92
N GLY A 63 -6.63 6.50 5.17
CA GLY A 63 -6.31 6.58 3.75
C GLY A 63 -7.47 7.06 2.88
N PHE A 64 -8.72 6.93 3.32
CA PHE A 64 -9.89 7.47 2.64
C PHE A 64 -10.21 8.93 2.99
N THR A 65 -9.79 9.42 4.16
CA THR A 65 -10.12 10.78 4.63
C THR A 65 -9.00 11.78 4.43
N GLU A 66 -7.74 11.33 4.44
CA GLU A 66 -6.57 12.21 4.45
C GLU A 66 -5.66 12.01 3.22
N THR A 67 -4.79 12.98 2.94
CA THR A 67 -3.69 12.87 1.97
C THR A 67 -2.38 13.17 2.69
N GLY A 68 -1.31 12.41 2.41
CA GLY A 68 -0.02 12.56 3.05
C GLY A 68 0.50 11.23 3.60
N SER A 69 1.08 11.28 4.81
CA SER A 69 1.63 10.10 5.49
C SER A 69 1.38 10.14 6.99
N ILE A 70 1.13 8.98 7.60
CA ILE A 70 0.98 8.83 9.05
C ILE A 70 1.64 7.53 9.53
N ARG A 71 2.32 7.56 10.68
CA ARG A 71 2.84 6.35 11.32
C ARG A 71 1.71 5.56 11.95
N TRP A 72 1.82 4.23 11.95
CA TRP A 72 0.82 3.37 12.57
C TRP A 72 0.66 3.62 14.07
N SER A 73 1.73 4.00 14.77
CA SER A 73 1.68 4.36 16.19
C SER A 73 0.74 5.55 16.47
N GLU A 74 0.61 6.48 15.52
CA GLU A 74 -0.31 7.63 15.61
C GLU A 74 -1.79 7.23 15.38
N LEU A 75 -2.04 6.08 14.75
CA LEU A 75 -3.37 5.53 14.50
C LEU A 75 -3.90 4.63 15.63
N SER A 76 -3.06 4.30 16.62
CA SER A 76 -3.38 3.34 17.69
C SER A 76 -4.69 3.63 18.44
N LYS A 77 -5.05 4.91 18.62
CA LYS A 77 -6.30 5.31 19.29
C LYS A 77 -7.57 4.99 18.49
N GLN A 78 -7.43 4.80 17.18
CA GLN A 78 -8.53 4.49 16.25
C GLN A 78 -8.61 2.99 15.96
N ASP A 79 -7.67 2.20 16.49
CA ASP A 79 -7.56 0.75 16.27
C ASP A 79 -8.38 -0.06 17.28
N GLU A 80 -9.70 0.05 17.23
CA GLU A 80 -10.62 -0.61 18.17
C GLU A 80 -10.48 -2.15 18.17
N GLN A 81 -10.06 -2.72 17.04
CA GLN A 81 -9.89 -4.17 16.87
C GLN A 81 -8.44 -4.63 17.12
N ASN A 82 -7.53 -3.73 17.51
CA ASN A 82 -6.12 -4.02 17.70
C ASN A 82 -5.47 -4.70 16.48
N ILE A 83 -5.83 -4.29 15.27
CA ILE A 83 -5.32 -4.81 13.99
C ILE A 83 -3.81 -4.60 13.91
N LEU A 84 -3.32 -3.42 14.29
CA LEU A 84 -1.90 -3.08 14.24
C LEU A 84 -1.08 -3.89 15.25
N MET A 85 -1.64 -4.19 16.42
CA MET A 85 -1.01 -5.07 17.38
C MET A 85 -1.03 -6.53 16.91
N GLN A 86 -2.10 -6.97 16.26
CA GLN A 86 -2.19 -8.33 15.71
C GLN A 86 -1.20 -8.54 14.56
N SER A 87 -1.00 -7.55 13.69
CA SER A 87 -0.06 -7.63 12.57
C SER A 87 1.40 -7.78 13.05
N ALA A 88 1.73 -7.28 14.24
CA ALA A 88 3.06 -7.44 14.85
C ALA A 88 3.46 -8.91 15.04
N ALA A 89 2.50 -9.81 15.32
CA ALA A 89 2.76 -11.25 15.41
C ALA A 89 3.23 -11.89 14.09
N TYR A 90 3.02 -11.20 12.98
CA TYR A 90 3.46 -11.59 11.63
C TYR A 90 4.70 -10.81 11.17
N GLY A 91 5.40 -10.15 12.10
CA GLY A 91 6.58 -9.35 11.81
C GLY A 91 6.28 -7.93 11.32
N MET A 92 5.02 -7.52 11.24
CA MET A 92 4.61 -6.19 10.79
C MET A 92 4.43 -5.25 12.00
N THR A 93 5.50 -5.04 12.77
CA THR A 93 5.42 -4.32 14.06
C THR A 93 5.29 -2.81 13.90
N TYR A 94 6.03 -2.23 12.97
CA TYR A 94 6.01 -0.80 12.69
C TYR A 94 5.55 -0.57 11.26
N GLY A 95 4.86 0.54 11.03
CA GLY A 95 4.41 0.87 9.69
C GLY A 95 4.08 2.32 9.47
N VAL A 96 3.94 2.67 8.19
CA VAL A 96 3.47 3.97 7.74
C VAL A 96 2.35 3.76 6.73
N ALA A 97 1.28 4.52 6.87
CA ALA A 97 0.23 4.66 5.89
C ALA A 97 0.52 5.89 5.03
N ILE A 98 0.39 5.78 3.71
CA ILE A 98 0.54 6.87 2.76
C ILE A 98 -0.72 6.92 1.91
N SER A 99 -1.24 8.13 1.69
CA SER A 99 -2.39 8.38 0.83
C SER A 99 -2.02 9.48 -0.16
N VAL A 100 -2.27 9.22 -1.44
CA VAL A 100 -2.04 10.17 -2.54
C VAL A 100 -3.33 10.36 -3.33
N GLU A 101 -3.56 11.59 -3.76
CA GLU A 101 -4.70 11.95 -4.59
C GLU A 101 -4.26 12.90 -5.70
N SER A 102 -4.54 12.53 -6.94
CA SER A 102 -4.36 13.38 -8.12
C SER A 102 -5.38 13.03 -9.21
N ASP A 103 -5.80 14.03 -9.99
CA ASP A 103 -6.79 13.88 -11.06
C ASP A 103 -8.09 13.16 -10.62
N SER A 104 -8.58 13.47 -9.41
CA SER A 104 -9.75 12.82 -8.77
C SER A 104 -9.61 11.31 -8.59
N SER A 105 -8.38 10.80 -8.58
CA SER A 105 -8.04 9.41 -8.32
C SER A 105 -7.25 9.31 -7.03
N ARG A 106 -7.59 8.34 -6.19
CA ARG A 106 -6.93 8.12 -4.89
C ARG A 106 -6.20 6.79 -4.86
N SER A 107 -5.04 6.76 -4.22
CA SER A 107 -4.32 5.52 -3.93
C SER A 107 -3.76 5.57 -2.52
N MET A 108 -3.68 4.41 -1.91
CA MET A 108 -3.16 4.28 -0.55
C MET A 108 -2.16 3.16 -0.47
N ALA A 109 -1.19 3.32 0.43
CA ALA A 109 -0.16 2.34 0.70
C ALA A 109 0.01 2.15 2.21
N GLY A 110 0.18 0.90 2.63
CA GLY A 110 0.73 0.54 3.92
C GLY A 110 2.11 -0.09 3.72
N TYR A 111 3.13 0.41 4.41
CA TYR A 111 4.47 -0.15 4.41
C TYR A 111 4.83 -0.59 5.82
N SER A 112 5.36 -1.80 5.98
CA SER A 112 5.67 -2.35 7.30
C SER A 112 7.12 -2.81 7.43
N ARG A 113 7.62 -2.77 8.66
CA ARG A 113 8.96 -3.22 9.04
C ARG A 113 8.96 -3.80 10.46
N PRO A 114 9.93 -4.66 10.81
CA PRO A 114 9.88 -5.41 12.06
C PRO A 114 10.57 -4.71 13.23
N ASP A 115 11.49 -3.78 12.95
CA ASP A 115 12.58 -3.41 13.86
C ASP A 115 12.41 -2.05 14.54
N ARG A 116 11.89 -1.04 13.83
CA ARG A 116 11.72 0.33 14.35
C ARG A 116 10.70 1.16 13.58
N GLU A 117 10.34 2.31 14.14
CA GLU A 117 9.59 3.36 13.43
C GLU A 117 10.31 3.87 12.18
N TYR A 118 9.53 4.28 11.18
CA TYR A 118 10.05 4.94 9.98
C TYR A 118 10.53 6.36 10.32
N THR A 119 11.71 6.71 9.79
CA THR A 119 12.24 8.08 9.87
C THR A 119 11.54 8.98 8.85
N ASP A 120 11.53 10.29 9.09
CA ASP A 120 10.91 11.25 8.16
C ASP A 120 11.52 11.18 6.75
N ALA A 121 12.82 10.88 6.66
CA ALA A 121 13.50 10.71 5.38
C ALA A 121 13.00 9.47 4.61
N GLU A 122 12.80 8.34 5.30
CA GLU A 122 12.24 7.13 4.69
C GLU A 122 10.77 7.34 4.29
N ILE A 123 9.99 8.02 5.13
CA ILE A 123 8.59 8.37 4.82
C ILE A 123 8.56 9.26 3.57
N ALA A 124 9.40 10.29 3.50
CA ALA A 124 9.48 11.16 2.32
C ALA A 124 9.87 10.39 1.05
N GLN A 125 10.77 9.39 1.16
CA GLN A 125 11.12 8.52 0.05
C GLN A 125 9.94 7.63 -0.38
N LEU A 126 9.29 6.95 0.57
CA LEU A 126 8.13 6.10 0.31
C LEU A 126 7.00 6.93 -0.33
N SER A 127 6.68 8.11 0.20
CA SER A 127 5.65 8.99 -0.35
C SER A 127 5.93 9.39 -1.80
N LYS A 128 7.19 9.72 -2.13
CA LYS A 128 7.60 10.01 -3.51
C LYS A 128 7.44 8.80 -4.43
N CYS A 129 7.80 7.61 -3.95
CA CYS A 129 7.62 6.37 -4.67
C CYS A 129 6.13 6.07 -4.90
N THR A 130 5.28 6.20 -3.87
CA THR A 130 3.83 5.97 -3.96
C THR A 130 3.19 6.94 -4.96
N GLN A 131 3.53 8.23 -4.91
CA GLN A 131 3.03 9.22 -5.87
C GLN A 131 3.48 8.88 -7.30
N SER A 132 4.77 8.55 -7.49
CA SER A 132 5.28 8.18 -8.81
C SER A 132 4.61 6.93 -9.37
N LEU A 133 4.37 5.93 -8.50
CA LEU A 133 3.65 4.72 -8.88
C LEU A 133 2.20 5.07 -9.26
N HIS A 134 1.51 5.87 -8.44
CA HIS A 134 0.16 6.36 -8.74
C HIS A 134 0.10 7.02 -10.12
N ASP A 135 1.00 7.96 -10.41
CA ASP A 135 1.01 8.70 -11.68
C ASP A 135 1.30 7.77 -12.87
N LEU A 136 2.18 6.78 -12.70
CA LEU A 136 2.54 5.81 -13.75
C LEU A 136 1.44 4.79 -14.00
N THR A 137 0.64 4.45 -12.97
CA THR A 137 -0.51 3.56 -13.09
C THR A 137 -1.80 4.30 -13.44
N ALA A 138 -1.81 5.64 -13.32
CA ALA A 138 -2.96 6.46 -13.67
C ALA A 138 -3.22 6.38 -15.18
N SER A 139 -4.39 5.85 -15.53
CA SER A 139 -4.82 5.69 -16.92
C SER A 139 -5.04 7.06 -17.58
N ARG A 140 -4.06 7.56 -18.34
CA ARG A 140 -4.31 8.57 -19.37
C ARG A 140 -4.81 7.86 -20.64
N GLU A 141 -6.12 7.81 -20.78
CA GLU A 141 -6.89 7.35 -21.95
C GLU A 141 -6.42 6.02 -22.57
N SER A 142 -7.13 4.94 -22.22
CA SER A 142 -6.92 3.55 -22.65
C SER A 142 -5.62 2.91 -22.14
N MET A 143 -5.64 2.40 -20.91
CA MET A 143 -4.83 1.21 -20.65
C MET A 143 -5.33 0.14 -21.62
N ASP A 144 -4.52 -0.19 -22.62
CA ASP A 144 -4.68 -1.40 -23.42
C ASP A 144 -4.88 -2.56 -22.44
N ALA A 145 -5.84 -3.45 -22.73
CA ALA A 145 -6.11 -4.62 -21.91
C ALA A 145 -4.81 -5.42 -21.66
N ALA A 146 -3.89 -5.41 -22.63
CA ALA A 146 -2.56 -6.01 -22.51
C ALA A 146 -1.72 -5.40 -21.37
N LEU A 147 -1.73 -4.08 -21.20
CA LEU A 147 -0.98 -3.41 -20.12
C LEU A 147 -1.59 -3.68 -18.75
N ARG A 148 -2.93 -3.71 -18.65
CA ARG A 148 -3.62 -4.10 -17.41
C ARG A 148 -3.25 -5.53 -17.01
N GLU A 149 -3.23 -6.43 -17.99
CA GLU A 149 -2.86 -7.82 -17.79
C GLU A 149 -1.40 -7.93 -17.35
N GLU A 150 -0.48 -7.20 -17.98
CA GLU A 150 0.93 -7.19 -17.59
C GLU A 150 1.15 -6.65 -16.16
N LEU A 151 0.47 -5.57 -15.79
CA LEU A 151 0.52 -5.02 -14.43
C LEU A 151 -0.10 -5.98 -13.40
N SER A 152 -1.19 -6.67 -13.75
CA SER A 152 -1.81 -7.68 -12.90
C SER A 152 -0.90 -8.88 -12.70
N GLN A 153 -0.24 -9.35 -13.77
CA GLN A 153 0.76 -10.42 -13.68
C GLN A 153 1.99 -9.99 -12.88
N LEU A 154 2.39 -8.72 -12.99
CA LEU A 154 3.46 -8.18 -12.16
C LEU A 154 3.05 -8.21 -10.68
N ALA A 155 1.87 -7.68 -10.36
CA ALA A 155 1.34 -7.68 -9.00
C ALA A 155 1.25 -9.09 -8.39
N ALA A 156 0.78 -10.07 -9.17
CA ALA A 156 0.72 -11.46 -8.75
C ALA A 156 2.10 -12.08 -8.42
N LYS A 157 3.18 -11.62 -9.06
CA LYS A 157 4.56 -12.08 -8.77
C LYS A 157 5.13 -11.50 -7.47
N PHE A 158 4.60 -10.38 -7.00
CA PHE A 158 4.98 -9.76 -5.73
C PHE A 158 4.19 -10.33 -4.54
N ALA A 159 3.05 -10.99 -4.78
CA ALA A 159 2.32 -11.69 -3.73
C ALA A 159 3.19 -12.79 -3.10
N ARG A 160 3.32 -12.77 -1.77
CA ARG A 160 4.10 -13.73 -0.97
C ARG A 160 3.21 -14.80 -0.34
#